data_AF-A0A949B7E7-F1
#
_entry.id   AF-A0A949B7E7-F1
#
_cell.length_a   1.000
_cell.length_b   1.000
_cell.length_c   1.000
_cell.angle_alpha   90.00
_cell.angle_beta   90.00
_cell.angle_gamma   90.00
#
_symmetry.space_group_name_H-M   'P 1'
#
loop_
_entity.id
_entity.type
_entity.pdbx_description
1 polymer ?
#
loop_
_entity_poly.entity_id
_entity_poly.type
_entity_poly.pdbx_seq_one_letter_code
_entity_poly.pdbx_strand_id
1 'polypeptide(L)'
;YGHVGGLTVNDNFVWVSSNGKLYKYKISDIIKSTPSRALVPISVTETETKASFVTYYQKVLFVGEFAYGSKYKTKNSHHIENRNGVKHYAWVCGYSMNKERNGLKYILSIRQKVQGICITDKYIFLSISYGRRNRSIIEIYKNPLQEQPHRTVTLENGLKAPLWYLDGKNIIREIDFPPMSEGITIIDGKLAVLPESGAEKYQNGGLGPLDHIILIDLEEYP
;
A
#
# COMPACT_ATOMS: atom_id res chain seq x y z
N TYR A 1 21.79 -1.87 -1.09
CA TYR A 1 20.65 -1.57 -1.99
C TYR A 1 19.36 -1.62 -1.17
N GLY A 2 18.54 -0.58 -1.23
CA GLY A 2 17.21 -0.59 -0.60
C GLY A 2 16.19 -1.30 -1.50
N HIS A 3 15.22 -1.99 -0.92
CA HIS A 3 14.04 -2.47 -1.64
C HIS A 3 13.07 -1.28 -1.78
N VAL A 4 12.74 -0.91 -3.01
CA VAL A 4 11.69 0.08 -3.27
C VAL A 4 10.36 -0.60 -2.99
N GLY A 5 9.68 -0.22 -1.91
CA GLY A 5 8.43 -0.87 -1.52
C GLY A 5 7.24 -0.39 -2.35
N GLY A 6 7.19 0.91 -2.68
CA GLY A 6 6.10 1.45 -3.48
C GLY A 6 6.42 2.83 -4.04
N LEU A 7 5.62 3.21 -5.04
CA LEU A 7 5.71 4.47 -5.76
C LEU A 7 4.31 5.06 -5.91
N THR A 8 4.19 6.36 -5.69
CA THR A 8 2.99 7.12 -6.05
C THR A 8 3.38 8.52 -6.51
N VAL A 9 2.47 9.19 -7.21
CA VAL A 9 2.68 10.56 -7.71
C VAL A 9 1.60 11.50 -7.17
N ASN A 10 1.95 12.77 -7.00
CA ASN A 10 0.99 13.85 -6.84
C ASN A 10 1.54 15.12 -7.50
N ASP A 11 0.71 15.88 -8.20
CA ASP A 11 1.06 17.16 -8.85
C ASP A 11 2.46 17.14 -9.51
N ASN A 12 3.48 17.63 -8.80
CA ASN A 12 4.86 17.81 -9.27
C ASN A 12 5.87 16.83 -8.62
N PHE A 13 5.41 15.85 -7.83
CA PHE A 13 6.26 15.01 -7.01
C PHE A 13 6.03 13.51 -7.22
N VAL A 14 7.12 12.76 -7.15
CA VAL A 14 7.13 11.32 -6.99
C VAL A 14 7.48 11.00 -5.54
N TRP A 15 6.72 10.09 -4.95
CA TRP A 15 6.94 9.59 -3.61
C TRP A 15 7.32 8.13 -3.68
N VAL A 16 8.41 7.79 -2.98
CA VAL A 16 8.91 6.42 -2.89
C VAL A 16 8.85 6.00 -1.43
N SER A 17 8.22 4.87 -1.14
CA SER A 17 8.24 4.26 0.19
C SER A 17 9.33 3.20 0.27
N SER A 18 10.20 3.29 1.29
CA SER A 18 11.23 2.28 1.53
C SER A 18 11.74 2.34 2.97
N ASN A 19 11.94 1.18 3.60
CA ASN A 19 12.62 1.05 4.90
C ASN A 19 12.10 2.00 6.00
N GLY A 20 10.79 2.12 6.13
CA GLY A 20 10.13 2.98 7.12
C GLY A 20 10.06 4.46 6.75
N LYS A 21 10.51 4.84 5.55
CA LYS A 21 10.63 6.24 5.12
C LYS A 21 9.87 6.50 3.82
N LEU A 22 9.41 7.73 3.69
CA LEU A 22 8.96 8.33 2.43
C LEU A 22 10.02 9.26 1.88
N TYR A 23 10.38 9.05 0.62
CA TYR A 23 11.32 9.85 -0.13
C TYR A 23 10.55 10.65 -1.18
N LYS A 24 10.72 11.97 -1.16
CA LYS A 24 10.08 12.88 -2.10
C LYS A 24 11.07 13.28 -3.19
N TYR A 25 10.65 13.22 -4.45
CA TYR A 25 11.42 13.64 -5.61
C TYR A 25 10.58 14.58 -6.47
N LYS A 26 11.20 15.46 -7.25
CA LYS A 26 10.47 16.22 -8.28
C LYS A 26 10.27 15.35 -9.51
N ILE A 27 9.08 15.38 -10.10
CA ILE A 27 8.80 14.71 -11.37
C ILE A 27 9.73 15.24 -12.47
N SER A 28 9.98 16.55 -12.48
CA SER A 28 10.89 17.18 -13.44
C SER A 28 12.33 16.66 -13.34
N ASP A 29 12.72 16.03 -12.23
CA ASP A 29 14.03 15.40 -12.09
C ASP A 29 14.13 14.01 -12.70
N ILE A 30 12.97 13.35 -12.86
CA ILE A 30 12.80 11.98 -13.34
C ILE A 30 12.46 11.96 -14.84
N ILE A 31 11.46 12.73 -15.25
CA ILE A 31 10.99 12.77 -16.64
C ILE A 31 11.81 13.82 -17.39
N LYS A 32 12.92 13.37 -17.98
CA LYS A 32 13.85 14.17 -18.79
C LYS A 32 14.17 13.42 -20.09
N SER A 33 14.58 14.18 -21.12
CA SER A 33 15.07 13.60 -22.39
C SER A 33 16.32 12.73 -22.19
N THR A 34 17.14 13.08 -21.19
CA THR A 34 18.34 12.32 -20.80
C THR A 34 18.14 11.80 -19.38
N PRO A 35 18.05 10.47 -19.17
CA PRO A 35 17.88 9.89 -17.86
C PRO A 35 19.02 10.23 -16.90
N SER A 36 18.67 10.61 -15.67
CA SER A 36 19.65 10.82 -14.60
C SER A 36 20.19 9.47 -14.12
N ARG A 37 21.50 9.33 -13.94
CA ARG A 37 22.11 8.10 -13.37
C ARG A 37 21.70 7.87 -11.91
N ALA A 38 21.46 8.94 -11.16
CA ALA A 38 21.01 8.91 -9.78
C ALA A 38 20.14 10.14 -9.47
N LEU A 39 19.28 10.00 -8.46
CA LEU A 39 18.39 11.06 -7.98
C LEU A 39 18.58 11.26 -6.49
N VAL A 40 18.53 12.51 -6.04
CA VAL A 40 18.57 12.88 -4.62
C VAL A 40 17.16 13.29 -4.20
N PRO A 41 16.61 12.73 -3.10
CA PRO A 41 15.30 13.13 -2.62
C PRO A 41 15.35 14.57 -2.10
N ILE A 42 14.33 15.37 -2.42
CA ILE A 42 14.17 16.73 -1.89
C ILE A 42 13.77 16.72 -0.41
N SER A 43 13.17 15.64 0.08
CA SER A 43 12.90 15.42 1.50
C SER A 43 12.78 13.93 1.81
N VAL A 44 13.11 13.56 3.04
CA VAL A 44 12.90 12.20 3.58
C VAL A 44 12.12 12.32 4.89
N THR A 45 11.09 11.51 5.05
CA THR A 45 10.21 11.56 6.24
C THR A 45 10.03 10.16 6.80
N GLU A 46 10.27 10.00 8.10
CA GLU A 46 9.99 8.75 8.82
C GLU A 46 8.48 8.50 8.89
N THR A 47 8.09 7.23 8.89
CA THR A 47 6.69 6.81 8.99
C THR A 47 6.49 5.87 10.17
N GLU A 48 5.26 5.79 10.66
CA GLU A 48 4.87 4.83 11.71
C GLU A 48 5.03 3.37 11.25
N THR A 49 4.84 3.13 9.94
CA THR A 49 4.91 1.81 9.30
C THR A 49 6.31 1.48 8.78
N LYS A 50 6.52 0.25 8.31
CA LYS A 50 7.72 -0.12 7.54
C LYS A 50 7.81 0.44 6.11
N ALA A 51 6.81 1.20 5.64
CA ALA A 51 6.81 1.82 4.32
C ALA A 51 7.04 0.83 3.16
N SER A 52 6.37 -0.31 3.25
CA SER A 52 6.42 -1.39 2.26
C SER A 52 5.65 -1.08 0.99
N PHE A 53 4.70 -0.16 1.03
CA PHE A 53 3.98 0.33 -0.15
C PHE A 53 3.37 1.70 0.16
N VAL A 54 3.01 2.45 -0.89
CA VAL A 54 2.40 3.78 -0.77
C VAL A 54 1.41 4.05 -1.89
N THR A 55 0.33 4.78 -1.58
CA THR A 55 -0.57 5.39 -2.56
C THR A 55 -0.92 6.82 -2.17
N TYR A 56 -1.31 7.63 -3.14
CA TYR A 56 -1.78 9.00 -2.93
C TYR A 56 -3.27 9.09 -3.20
N TYR A 57 -4.03 9.63 -2.26
CA TYR A 57 -5.46 9.82 -2.39
C TYR A 57 -5.90 11.09 -1.64
N GLN A 58 -6.65 11.97 -2.31
CA GLN A 58 -7.20 13.20 -1.75
C GLN A 58 -6.22 14.00 -0.85
N LYS A 59 -5.02 14.33 -1.34
CA LYS A 59 -3.97 15.09 -0.62
C LYS A 59 -3.36 14.39 0.60
N VAL A 60 -3.51 13.07 0.66
CA VAL A 60 -3.00 12.21 1.72
C VAL A 60 -2.16 11.08 1.11
N LEU A 61 -0.99 10.86 1.69
CA LEU A 61 -0.15 9.71 1.37
C LEU A 61 -0.48 8.57 2.33
N PHE A 62 -0.98 7.46 1.81
CA PHE A 62 -1.28 6.26 2.58
C PHE A 62 -0.11 5.29 2.44
N VAL A 63 0.59 5.06 3.55
CA VAL A 63 1.83 4.28 3.60
C VAL A 63 1.59 3.06 4.46
N GLY A 64 1.80 1.87 3.91
CA GLY A 64 1.55 0.62 4.63
C GLY A 64 2.80 -0.21 4.84
N GLU A 65 2.61 -1.34 5.50
CA GLU A 65 3.66 -2.29 5.81
C GLU A 65 3.24 -3.73 5.52
N PHE A 66 4.23 -4.52 5.13
CA PHE A 66 4.09 -5.95 4.94
C PHE A 66 4.35 -6.69 6.26
N ALA A 67 3.34 -7.40 6.76
CA ALA A 67 3.47 -8.33 7.88
C ALA A 67 3.38 -9.78 7.38
N TYR A 68 4.31 -10.64 7.81
CA TYR A 68 4.18 -12.09 7.65
C TYR A 68 5.21 -12.88 8.47
N GLY A 69 4.73 -13.81 9.28
CA GLY A 69 5.56 -14.75 10.05
C GLY A 69 6.56 -14.06 10.98
N SER A 70 7.63 -14.78 11.34
CA SER A 70 8.67 -14.27 12.24
C SER A 70 9.69 -13.36 11.56
N LYS A 71 9.77 -13.39 10.22
CA LYS A 71 10.74 -12.62 9.44
C LYS A 71 10.29 -11.18 9.19
N TYR A 72 9.02 -10.98 8.88
CA TYR A 72 8.47 -9.66 8.54
C TYR A 72 7.57 -9.18 9.67
N LYS A 73 8.22 -8.77 10.77
CA LYS A 73 7.56 -8.27 11.98
C LYS A 73 7.23 -6.79 11.84
N THR A 74 6.02 -6.45 12.26
CA THR A 74 5.53 -5.09 12.49
C THR A 74 5.48 -4.82 13.98
N LYS A 75 5.18 -3.57 14.38
CA LYS A 75 5.08 -3.23 15.81
C LYS A 75 3.92 -3.98 16.46
N ASN A 76 4.08 -4.39 17.72
CA ASN A 76 3.01 -5.08 18.46
C ASN A 76 1.75 -4.20 18.61
N SER A 77 1.92 -2.87 18.68
CA SER A 77 0.81 -1.91 18.69
C SER A 77 -0.07 -2.01 17.44
N HIS A 78 0.48 -2.50 16.32
CA HIS A 78 -0.26 -2.66 15.06
C HIS A 78 -1.10 -3.96 15.03
N HIS A 79 -0.89 -4.84 16.01
CA HIS A 79 -1.55 -6.15 16.07
C HIS A 79 -2.88 -6.04 16.80
N ILE A 80 -3.96 -5.94 16.04
CA ILE A 80 -5.28 -5.60 16.58
C ILE A 80 -6.33 -6.59 16.07
N GLU A 81 -7.27 -6.97 16.94
CA GLU A 81 -8.45 -7.71 16.49
C GLU A 81 -9.41 -6.77 15.76
N ASN A 82 -9.88 -7.22 14.61
CA ASN A 82 -10.90 -6.52 13.83
C ASN A 82 -12.31 -6.75 14.40
N ARG A 83 -13.32 -6.18 13.74
CA ARG A 83 -14.71 -6.23 14.22
C ARG A 83 -15.34 -7.62 14.14
N ASN A 84 -14.66 -8.59 13.51
CA ASN A 84 -15.05 -9.99 13.42
C ASN A 84 -14.19 -10.89 14.33
N GLY A 85 -13.33 -10.31 15.19
CA GLY A 85 -12.43 -11.07 16.06
C GLY A 85 -11.20 -11.66 15.35
N VAL A 86 -10.97 -11.32 14.08
CA VAL A 86 -9.80 -11.80 13.33
C VAL A 86 -8.62 -10.86 13.59
N LYS A 87 -7.46 -11.42 13.90
CA LYS A 87 -6.24 -10.66 14.17
C LYS A 87 -5.66 -10.06 12.87
N HIS A 88 -5.55 -8.74 12.84
CA HIS A 88 -4.75 -7.99 11.88
C HIS A 88 -3.36 -7.73 12.44
N TYR A 89 -2.36 -7.69 11.55
CA TYR A 89 -0.95 -7.61 11.92
C TYR A 89 -0.24 -6.40 11.30
N ALA A 90 -0.92 -5.59 10.50
CA ALA A 90 -0.31 -4.47 9.80
C ALA A 90 -1.27 -3.28 9.75
N TRP A 91 -0.68 -2.10 9.57
CA TRP A 91 -1.40 -0.85 9.35
C TRP A 91 -1.05 -0.21 8.01
N VAL A 92 -1.95 0.64 7.52
CA VAL A 92 -1.67 1.70 6.55
C VAL A 92 -1.93 3.04 7.21
N CYS A 93 -0.94 3.92 7.23
CA CYS A 93 -1.00 5.23 7.86
C CYS A 93 -1.12 6.33 6.80
N GLY A 94 -2.16 7.16 6.90
CA GLY A 94 -2.43 8.29 6.01
C GLY A 94 -1.88 9.60 6.54
N TYR A 95 -0.93 10.21 5.82
CA TYR A 95 -0.28 11.48 6.18
C TYR A 95 -0.74 12.63 5.28
N SER A 96 -1.29 13.66 5.89
CA SER A 96 -1.65 14.93 5.25
C SER A 96 -0.39 15.71 4.87
N MET A 97 -0.29 16.10 3.60
CA MET A 97 0.90 16.78 3.07
C MET A 97 1.08 18.24 3.53
N ASN A 98 0.07 18.85 4.16
CA ASN A 98 0.05 20.28 4.51
C ASN A 98 0.60 20.62 5.91
N LYS A 99 1.20 19.68 6.66
CA LYS A 99 1.73 19.97 8.01
C LYS A 99 3.12 19.39 8.21
N GLU A 100 4.08 20.24 8.55
CA GLU A 100 5.38 19.80 9.03
C GLU A 100 5.23 19.18 10.43
N ARG A 101 5.48 17.87 10.52
CA ARG A 101 5.58 17.01 11.72
C ARG A 101 4.28 16.74 12.49
N ASN A 102 3.41 15.99 11.82
CA ASN A 102 3.19 14.56 12.14
C ASN A 102 2.10 14.00 11.25
N GLY A 103 1.31 14.87 10.60
CA GLY A 103 0.49 14.63 9.39
C GLY A 103 -0.58 13.53 9.46
N LEU A 104 -0.48 12.62 10.42
CA LEU A 104 -1.21 11.38 10.52
C LEU A 104 -2.67 11.70 10.78
N LYS A 105 -3.49 11.35 9.80
CA LYS A 105 -4.93 11.56 9.82
C LYS A 105 -5.70 10.25 9.86
N TYR A 106 -5.13 9.19 9.29
CA TYR A 106 -5.83 7.93 9.11
C TYR A 106 -4.94 6.76 9.48
N ILE A 107 -5.53 5.74 10.10
CA ILE A 107 -4.95 4.40 10.22
C ILE A 107 -5.97 3.42 9.66
N LEU A 108 -5.56 2.64 8.66
CA LEU A 108 -6.31 1.47 8.21
C LEU A 108 -5.67 0.23 8.82
N SER A 109 -6.44 -0.55 9.58
CA SER A 109 -5.98 -1.87 10.05
C SER A 109 -6.24 -2.91 8.98
N ILE A 110 -5.20 -3.64 8.60
CA ILE A 110 -5.20 -4.57 7.46
C ILE A 110 -4.65 -5.95 7.85
N ARG A 111 -5.07 -6.96 7.09
CA ARG A 111 -4.52 -8.32 7.21
C ARG A 111 -3.03 -8.37 6.83
N GLN A 112 -2.41 -9.50 7.12
CA GLN A 112 -1.05 -9.81 6.70
C GLN A 112 -0.92 -10.02 5.19
N LYS A 113 0.32 -9.98 4.67
CA LYS A 113 0.69 -10.18 3.25
C LYS A 113 0.21 -9.12 2.26
N VAL A 114 -0.25 -7.97 2.72
CA VAL A 114 -0.56 -6.83 1.83
C VAL A 114 0.74 -6.28 1.25
N GLN A 115 0.81 -6.18 -0.07
CA GLN A 115 1.94 -5.67 -0.84
C GLN A 115 1.59 -4.37 -1.58
N GLY A 116 0.31 -4.02 -1.69
CA GLY A 116 -0.13 -2.81 -2.38
C GLY A 116 -1.53 -2.38 -1.96
N ILE A 117 -1.82 -1.10 -2.18
CA ILE A 117 -3.11 -0.48 -1.88
C ILE A 117 -3.46 0.54 -2.97
N CYS A 118 -4.74 0.59 -3.35
CA CYS A 118 -5.30 1.68 -4.13
C CYS A 118 -6.59 2.17 -3.46
N ILE A 119 -6.81 3.48 -3.43
CA ILE A 119 -7.95 4.10 -2.75
C ILE A 119 -8.70 4.97 -3.76
N THR A 120 -10.02 4.83 -3.77
CA THR A 120 -10.98 5.64 -4.53
C THR A 120 -12.07 6.14 -3.58
N ASP A 121 -12.95 7.03 -4.06
CA ASP A 121 -14.06 7.54 -3.23
C ASP A 121 -14.99 6.43 -2.73
N LYS A 122 -15.17 5.36 -3.51
CA LYS A 122 -16.08 4.26 -3.19
C LYS A 122 -15.39 3.05 -2.58
N TYR A 123 -14.18 2.75 -3.04
CA TYR A 123 -13.52 1.48 -2.77
C TYR A 123 -12.07 1.62 -2.33
N ILE A 124 -11.61 0.68 -1.53
CA ILE A 124 -10.20 0.43 -1.25
C ILE A 124 -9.85 -0.97 -1.76
N PHE A 125 -8.77 -1.06 -2.53
CA PHE A 125 -8.24 -2.29 -3.07
C PHE A 125 -6.97 -2.65 -2.31
N LEU A 126 -6.82 -3.91 -1.90
CA LEU A 126 -5.57 -4.44 -1.36
C LEU A 126 -5.03 -5.55 -2.26
N SER A 127 -3.73 -5.48 -2.57
CA SER A 127 -2.98 -6.54 -3.24
C SER A 127 -2.36 -7.44 -2.18
N ILE A 128 -2.82 -8.69 -2.09
CA ILE A 128 -2.39 -9.67 -1.09
C ILE A 128 -1.53 -10.73 -1.78
N SER A 129 -0.27 -10.82 -1.39
CA SER A 129 0.70 -11.66 -2.10
C SER A 129 1.90 -12.03 -1.25
N TYR A 130 2.37 -13.28 -1.37
CA TYR A 130 3.67 -13.68 -0.82
C TYR A 130 4.17 -14.97 -1.48
N GLY A 131 5.30 -14.89 -2.17
CA GLY A 131 6.03 -16.04 -2.69
C GLY A 131 5.67 -16.42 -4.13
N ARG A 132 6.68 -16.87 -4.88
CA ARG A 132 6.63 -17.06 -6.35
C ARG A 132 5.71 -18.17 -6.88
N ARG A 133 5.18 -19.01 -5.99
CA ARG A 133 4.30 -20.15 -6.33
C ARG A 133 2.93 -20.06 -5.68
N ASN A 134 2.67 -19.01 -4.91
CA ASN A 134 1.39 -18.82 -4.22
C ASN A 134 0.56 -17.84 -5.02
N ARG A 135 -0.70 -18.19 -5.28
CA ARG A 135 -1.67 -17.27 -5.89
C ARG A 135 -1.77 -16.00 -5.05
N SER A 136 -1.94 -14.88 -5.73
CA SER A 136 -2.27 -13.60 -5.12
C SER A 136 -3.78 -13.40 -5.07
N ILE A 137 -4.23 -12.49 -4.23
CA ILE A 137 -5.64 -12.10 -4.11
C ILE A 137 -5.71 -10.58 -4.16
N ILE A 138 -6.65 -10.04 -4.93
CA ILE A 138 -7.06 -8.64 -4.82
C ILE A 138 -8.33 -8.58 -3.98
N GLU A 139 -8.27 -7.96 -2.81
CA GLU A 139 -9.44 -7.72 -1.97
C GLU A 139 -10.02 -6.33 -2.26
N ILE A 140 -11.34 -6.26 -2.39
CA ILE A 140 -12.08 -5.02 -2.61
C ILE A 140 -12.94 -4.72 -1.39
N TYR A 141 -12.77 -3.54 -0.83
CA TYR A 141 -13.51 -3.05 0.33
C TYR A 141 -14.32 -1.81 -0.03
N LYS A 142 -15.50 -1.65 0.57
CA LYS A 142 -16.15 -0.34 0.64
C LYS A 142 -15.25 0.61 1.44
N ASN A 143 -14.99 1.79 0.90
CA ASN A 143 -14.11 2.78 1.54
C ASN A 143 -14.75 3.32 2.83
N PRO A 144 -14.17 3.05 4.02
CA PRO A 144 -14.74 3.47 5.29
C PRO A 144 -14.29 4.88 5.71
N LEU A 145 -13.43 5.56 4.95
CA LEU A 145 -12.79 6.82 5.37
C LEU A 145 -13.75 8.00 5.52
N GLN A 146 -14.97 7.90 4.97
CA GLN A 146 -16.05 8.89 5.14
C GLN A 146 -16.95 8.57 6.35
N GLU A 147 -16.76 7.42 6.99
CA GLU A 147 -17.47 7.01 8.21
C GLU A 147 -16.73 7.49 9.46
N GLN A 148 -17.39 7.45 10.61
CA GLN A 148 -16.70 7.68 11.88
C GLN A 148 -15.60 6.63 12.10
N PRO A 149 -14.47 6.99 12.72
CA PRO A 149 -13.44 6.03 13.08
C PRO A 149 -14.04 4.87 13.87
N HIS A 150 -13.72 3.64 13.47
CA HIS A 150 -14.16 2.45 14.19
C HIS A 150 -13.51 2.32 15.57
N ARG A 151 -12.33 2.91 15.75
CA ARG A 151 -11.59 2.90 17.01
C ARG A 151 -10.62 4.09 17.08
N THR A 152 -10.20 4.43 18.30
CA THR A 152 -9.03 5.27 18.55
C THR A 152 -7.91 4.42 19.13
N VAL A 153 -6.69 4.57 18.62
CA VAL A 153 -5.49 3.90 19.13
C VAL A 153 -4.51 4.93 19.67
N THR A 154 -3.66 4.49 20.61
CA THR A 154 -2.56 5.29 21.14
C THR A 154 -1.25 4.76 20.57
N LEU A 155 -0.50 5.61 19.87
CA LEU A 155 0.83 5.31 19.36
C LEU A 155 1.85 5.24 20.49
N GLU A 156 3.03 4.68 20.22
CA GLU A 156 4.12 4.55 21.20
C GLU A 156 4.59 5.91 21.76
N ASN A 157 4.47 6.98 20.98
CA ASN A 157 4.78 8.35 21.40
C ASN A 157 3.63 9.03 22.17
N GLY A 158 2.57 8.30 22.52
CA GLY A 158 1.41 8.81 23.26
C GLY A 158 0.35 9.52 22.41
N LEU A 159 0.58 9.73 21.11
CA LEU A 159 -0.41 10.37 20.24
C LEU A 159 -1.59 9.45 20.00
N LYS A 160 -2.80 10.01 20.06
CA LYS A 160 -4.03 9.31 19.70
C LYS A 160 -4.30 9.47 18.20
N ALA A 161 -4.65 8.38 17.55
CA ALA A 161 -4.96 8.35 16.12
C ALA A 161 -6.27 7.59 15.85
N PRO A 162 -7.10 8.08 14.91
CA PRO A 162 -8.30 7.37 14.50
C PRO A 162 -7.95 6.17 13.61
N LEU A 163 -8.69 5.08 13.78
CA LEU A 163 -8.47 3.80 13.09
C LEU A 163 -9.77 3.29 12.46
N TRP A 164 -9.66 2.81 11.22
CA TRP A 164 -10.70 2.10 10.50
C TRP A 164 -10.19 0.70 10.11
N TYR A 165 -11.01 -0.33 10.31
CA TYR A 165 -10.73 -1.67 9.83
C TYR A 165 -11.09 -1.87 8.35
N LEU A 166 -10.22 -2.57 7.62
CA LEU A 166 -10.57 -3.25 6.36
C LEU A 166 -10.76 -4.72 6.67
N ASP A 167 -12.01 -5.14 6.90
CA ASP A 167 -12.36 -6.43 7.47
C ASP A 167 -13.63 -7.02 6.85
N GLY A 168 -14.11 -8.14 7.40
CA GLY A 168 -15.29 -8.82 6.89
C GLY A 168 -16.61 -8.04 7.01
N LYS A 169 -16.64 -6.83 7.60
CA LYS A 169 -17.83 -5.97 7.61
C LYS A 169 -17.91 -5.05 6.39
N ASN A 170 -16.79 -4.79 5.72
CA ASN A 170 -16.74 -3.90 4.55
C ASN A 170 -16.02 -4.50 3.33
N ILE A 171 -15.54 -5.75 3.40
CA ILE A 171 -15.13 -6.48 2.22
C ILE A 171 -16.34 -6.73 1.31
N ILE A 172 -16.14 -6.53 0.02
CA ILE A 172 -17.15 -6.72 -1.03
C ILE A 172 -16.84 -8.00 -1.78
N ARG A 173 -15.57 -8.20 -2.17
CA ARG A 173 -15.16 -9.27 -3.07
C ARG A 173 -13.66 -9.55 -2.96
N GLU A 174 -13.29 -10.76 -3.35
CA GLU A 174 -11.92 -11.18 -3.63
C GLU A 174 -11.80 -11.57 -5.10
N ILE A 175 -10.70 -11.19 -5.75
CA ILE A 175 -10.36 -11.61 -7.12
C ILE A 175 -9.06 -12.41 -7.06
N ASP A 176 -9.11 -13.64 -7.57
CA ASP A 176 -7.92 -14.47 -7.72
C ASP A 176 -6.97 -13.87 -8.76
N PHE A 177 -5.69 -13.73 -8.38
CA PHE A 177 -4.66 -13.16 -9.24
C PHE A 177 -3.42 -14.07 -9.32
N PRO A 178 -2.68 -14.08 -10.45
CA PRO A 178 -1.41 -14.80 -10.54
C PRO A 178 -0.43 -14.42 -9.43
N PRO A 179 0.55 -15.27 -9.09
CA PRO A 179 1.50 -14.99 -8.03
C PRO A 179 2.20 -13.64 -8.17
N MET A 180 2.63 -13.10 -7.04
CA MET A 180 3.49 -11.91 -6.98
C MET A 180 2.82 -10.62 -7.44
N SER A 181 1.51 -10.43 -7.22
CA SER A 181 0.93 -9.08 -7.30
C SER A 181 1.57 -8.14 -6.27
N GLU A 182 1.93 -6.92 -6.67
CA GLU A 182 2.48 -5.89 -5.78
C GLU A 182 1.70 -4.57 -5.93
N GLY A 183 2.29 -3.58 -6.59
CA GLY A 183 1.71 -2.26 -6.76
C GLY A 183 0.40 -2.32 -7.55
N ILE A 184 -0.58 -1.54 -7.09
CA ILE A 184 -1.90 -1.43 -7.73
C ILE A 184 -2.33 0.03 -7.81
N THR A 185 -3.00 0.40 -8.90
CA THR A 185 -3.58 1.74 -9.11
C THR A 185 -4.76 1.67 -10.08
N ILE A 186 -5.57 2.73 -10.15
CA ILE A 186 -6.58 2.87 -11.21
C ILE A 186 -5.98 3.58 -12.42
N ILE A 187 -6.22 3.03 -13.62
CA ILE A 187 -5.92 3.66 -14.92
C ILE A 187 -7.18 3.49 -15.77
N ASP A 188 -7.75 4.61 -16.23
CA ASP A 188 -8.94 4.63 -17.11
C ASP A 188 -10.10 3.74 -16.61
N GLY A 189 -10.39 3.82 -15.32
CA GLY A 189 -11.47 3.06 -14.66
C GLY A 189 -11.13 1.59 -14.36
N LYS A 190 -9.99 1.08 -14.82
CA LYS A 190 -9.53 -0.30 -14.59
C LYS A 190 -8.51 -0.36 -13.47
N LEU A 191 -8.48 -1.47 -12.74
CA LEU A 191 -7.43 -1.72 -11.75
C LEU A 191 -6.19 -2.26 -12.46
N ALA A 192 -5.15 -1.44 -12.52
CA ALA A 192 -3.82 -1.83 -12.98
C ALA A 192 -3.06 -2.52 -11.85
N VAL A 193 -2.58 -3.73 -12.10
CA VAL A 193 -1.80 -4.55 -11.16
C VAL A 193 -0.41 -4.80 -11.74
N LEU A 194 0.63 -4.48 -10.97
CA LEU A 194 2.03 -4.73 -11.29
C LEU A 194 2.50 -6.03 -10.61
N PRO A 195 2.86 -7.07 -11.37
CA PRO A 195 3.44 -8.30 -10.81
C PRO A 195 4.97 -8.19 -10.62
N GLU A 196 5.50 -8.48 -9.42
CA GLU A 196 6.96 -8.56 -9.16
C GLU A 196 7.61 -9.68 -9.99
N SER A 197 6.82 -10.66 -10.43
CA SER A 197 7.27 -11.74 -11.31
C SER A 197 7.93 -11.24 -12.60
N GLY A 198 7.64 -10.00 -13.01
CA GLY A 198 8.25 -9.37 -14.17
C GLY A 198 9.73 -9.10 -14.00
N ALA A 199 10.22 -8.95 -12.77
CA ALA A 199 11.63 -8.73 -12.52
C ALA A 199 12.45 -10.00 -12.80
N GLU A 200 13.62 -9.82 -13.42
CA GLU A 200 14.53 -10.88 -13.89
C GLU A 200 14.76 -11.99 -12.84
N LYS A 201 14.92 -11.59 -11.56
CA LYS A 201 15.14 -12.50 -10.43
C LYS A 201 14.00 -13.50 -10.19
N TYR A 202 12.77 -13.20 -10.61
CA TYR A 202 11.57 -13.98 -10.30
C TYR A 202 10.94 -14.68 -11.51
N GLN A 203 11.49 -14.45 -12.71
CA GLN A 203 11.07 -15.12 -13.94
C GLN A 203 11.24 -16.65 -13.85
N ASN A 204 12.28 -17.11 -13.15
CA ASN A 204 12.57 -18.54 -13.00
C ASN A 204 11.99 -19.15 -11.71
N GLY A 205 11.35 -20.32 -11.84
CA GLY A 205 10.83 -21.12 -10.74
C GLY A 205 9.52 -20.62 -10.13
N GLY A 206 8.87 -19.64 -10.76
CA GLY A 206 7.53 -19.16 -10.41
C GLY A 206 6.41 -19.96 -11.10
N LEU A 207 5.19 -19.87 -10.57
CA LEU A 207 4.00 -20.48 -11.17
C LEU A 207 3.30 -19.46 -12.07
N GLY A 208 3.62 -19.44 -13.36
CA GLY A 208 3.04 -18.49 -14.32
C GLY A 208 3.48 -17.05 -14.07
N PRO A 209 4.79 -16.74 -14.19
CA PRO A 209 5.27 -15.38 -14.04
C PRO A 209 4.63 -14.48 -15.11
N LEU A 210 4.24 -13.28 -14.69
CA LEU A 210 3.76 -12.22 -15.55
C LEU A 210 4.79 -11.08 -15.59
N ASP A 211 5.06 -10.56 -16.77
CA ASP A 211 5.97 -9.44 -17.04
C ASP A 211 5.25 -8.20 -17.59
N HIS A 212 3.92 -8.21 -17.55
CA HIS A 212 3.07 -7.12 -18.01
C HIS A 212 2.23 -6.57 -16.84
N ILE A 213 1.91 -5.27 -16.92
CA ILE A 213 0.85 -4.68 -16.09
C ILE A 213 -0.47 -5.26 -16.56
N ILE A 214 -1.24 -5.85 -15.65
CA ILE A 214 -2.55 -6.41 -15.96
C ILE A 214 -3.62 -5.39 -15.60
N LEU A 215 -4.52 -5.12 -16.53
CA LEU A 215 -5.70 -4.29 -16.31
C LEU A 215 -6.89 -5.20 -16.02
N ILE A 216 -7.47 -5.06 -14.84
CA ILE A 216 -8.69 -5.76 -14.44
C ILE A 216 -9.85 -4.79 -14.63
N ASP A 217 -10.79 -5.16 -15.49
CA ASP A 217 -12.04 -4.43 -15.61
C ASP A 217 -12.91 -4.72 -14.38
N LEU A 218 -13.26 -3.69 -13.62
CA LEU A 218 -14.03 -3.86 -12.40
C LEU A 218 -15.53 -4.04 -12.68
N GLU A 219 -16.02 -3.68 -13.88
CA GLU A 219 -17.41 -3.90 -14.28
C GLU A 219 -17.71 -5.37 -14.56
N GLU A 220 -16.70 -6.15 -14.94
CA GLU A 220 -16.80 -7.61 -15.13
C GLU A 220 -16.96 -8.38 -13.81
N TYR A 221 -16.82 -7.71 -12.68
CA TYR A 221 -16.93 -8.29 -11.34
C TYR A 221 -18.05 -7.62 -10.51
N PRO A 222 -19.35 -7.78 -10.90
CA PRO A 222 -20.50 -7.08 -10.33
C PRO A 222 -20.72 -7.29 -8.82
#